data_AF-A0AAT9LMG2-F1
#
_entry.id   AF-A0AAT9LMG2-F1
#
_cell.length_a   1.000
_cell.length_b   1.000
_cell.length_c   1.000
_cell.angle_alpha   90.00
_cell.angle_beta   90.00
_cell.angle_gamma   90.00
#
_symmetry.space_group_name_H-M   'P 1'
#
loop_
_entity.id
_entity.type
_entity.pdbx_description
1 polymer ?
#
loop_
_entity_poly.entity_id
_entity_poly.type
_entity_poly.pdbx_seq_one_letter_code
_entity_poly.pdbx_strand_id
1 'polypeptide(L)'
;MPKLEKLPEPKNLATLKAEVQRRWGTIDLLDILKNSDFLTEFTSEFVSVATRENLPRDVLRKRLLLCLFALGTNMGIRQMAATGEHAEDEGALRRVRASYITRDNLRAAIVKVVNATFAARDPLWWGKAASTASDSKRFGSWDSNLMTQFHARYGSRAGS
;
A
#
# COMPACT_ATOMS: atom_id res chain seq x y z
N MET A 1 4.17 28.64 -15.27
CA MET A 1 3.05 27.69 -15.49
C MET A 1 1.76 28.44 -15.16
N PRO A 2 0.81 28.62 -16.09
CA PRO A 2 -0.45 29.30 -15.79
C PRO A 2 -1.25 28.47 -14.79
N LYS A 3 -1.98 29.14 -13.89
CA LYS A 3 -2.84 28.49 -12.90
C LYS A 3 -4.03 27.88 -13.64
N LEU A 4 -4.15 26.54 -13.62
CA LEU A 4 -5.27 25.83 -14.22
C LEU A 4 -6.58 26.31 -13.57
N GLU A 5 -7.51 26.82 -14.38
CA GLU A 5 -8.84 27.19 -13.92
C GLU A 5 -9.62 25.95 -13.49
N LYS A 6 -10.36 26.08 -12.38
CA LYS A 6 -11.17 24.99 -11.84
C LYS A 6 -12.29 24.68 -12.83
N LEU A 7 -12.25 23.49 -13.42
CA LEU A 7 -13.33 23.00 -14.27
C LEU A 7 -14.66 22.96 -13.49
N PRO A 8 -15.80 23.28 -14.14
CA PRO A 8 -17.12 23.16 -13.53
C PRO A 8 -17.39 21.72 -13.11
N GLU A 9 -18.03 21.55 -11.96
CA GLU A 9 -18.27 20.22 -11.39
C GLU A 9 -19.19 19.41 -12.32
N PRO A 10 -18.80 18.20 -12.75
CA PRO A 10 -19.64 17.39 -13.62
C PRO A 10 -20.94 17.00 -12.93
N LYS A 11 -22.08 17.15 -13.62
CA LYS A 11 -23.42 16.82 -13.10
C LYS A 11 -23.52 15.39 -12.54
N ASN A 12 -22.76 14.46 -13.09
CA ASN A 12 -22.79 13.04 -12.72
C ASN A 12 -21.78 12.67 -11.62
N LEU A 13 -20.97 13.61 -11.13
CA LEU A 13 -19.91 13.31 -10.16
C LEU A 13 -20.47 12.77 -8.84
N ALA A 14 -21.57 13.34 -8.36
CA ALA A 14 -22.24 12.89 -7.14
C ALA A 14 -22.78 11.45 -7.29
N THR A 15 -23.41 11.15 -8.43
CA THR A 15 -23.93 9.82 -8.75
C THR A 15 -22.80 8.79 -8.87
N LEU A 16 -21.68 9.15 -9.51
CA LEU A 16 -20.51 8.28 -9.62
C LEU A 16 -19.88 8.01 -8.24
N LYS A 17 -19.70 9.04 -7.40
CA LYS A 17 -19.20 8.88 -6.03
C LYS A 17 -20.10 7.97 -5.20
N ALA A 18 -21.42 8.14 -5.29
CA ALA A 18 -22.39 7.30 -4.60
C ALA A 18 -22.32 5.85 -5.08
N GLU A 19 -22.19 5.61 -6.39
CA GLU A 19 -22.08 4.27 -6.95
C GLU A 19 -20.74 3.60 -6.60
N VAL A 20 -19.64 4.36 -6.58
CA VAL A 20 -18.32 3.87 -6.12
C VAL A 20 -18.40 3.47 -4.65
N GLN A 21 -18.97 4.33 -3.79
CA GLN A 21 -19.15 4.04 -2.38
C GLN A 21 -20.09 2.84 -2.16
N ARG A 22 -21.16 2.71 -2.95
CA ARG A 22 -22.11 1.59 -2.88
C ARG A 22 -21.48 0.27 -3.31
N ARG A 23 -20.64 0.28 -4.35
CA ARG A 23 -19.98 -0.94 -4.89
C ARG A 23 -18.80 -1.42 -4.05
N TRP A 24 -17.99 -0.50 -3.53
CA TRP A 24 -16.71 -0.83 -2.90
C TRP A 24 -16.63 -0.49 -1.41
N GLY A 25 -17.59 0.26 -0.86
CA GLY A 25 -17.64 0.60 0.57
C GLY A 25 -16.42 1.39 1.05
N THR A 26 -16.14 1.31 2.35
CA THR A 26 -14.89 1.80 2.92
C THR A 26 -13.82 0.73 2.73
N ILE A 27 -12.86 0.98 1.84
CA ILE A 27 -11.73 0.08 1.62
C ILE A 27 -10.65 0.38 2.65
N ASP A 28 -10.16 -0.68 3.27
CA ASP A 28 -9.08 -0.59 4.22
C ASP A 28 -7.74 -0.20 3.58
N LEU A 29 -7.04 0.81 4.12
CA LEU A 29 -5.76 1.26 3.56
C LEU A 29 -4.70 0.14 3.57
N LEU A 30 -4.70 -0.74 4.57
CA LEU A 30 -3.80 -1.89 4.59
C LEU A 30 -4.21 -2.91 3.53
N ASP A 31 -5.51 -3.08 3.25
CA ASP A 31 -5.96 -3.89 2.13
C ASP A 31 -5.63 -3.29 0.76
N ILE A 32 -5.68 -1.96 0.59
CA ILE A 32 -5.21 -1.32 -0.64
C ILE A 32 -3.74 -1.64 -0.86
N LEU A 33 -2.92 -1.52 0.19
CA LEU A 33 -1.50 -1.83 0.11
C LEU A 33 -1.26 -3.31 -0.22
N LYS A 34 -1.99 -4.21 0.43
CA LYS A 34 -1.92 -5.66 0.19
C LYS A 34 -2.37 -6.03 -1.23
N ASN A 35 -3.48 -5.50 -1.71
CA ASN A 35 -3.99 -5.75 -3.05
C ASN A 35 -3.05 -5.19 -4.11
N SER A 36 -2.49 -4.00 -3.88
CA SER A 36 -1.47 -3.43 -4.77
C SER A 36 -0.27 -4.36 -4.86
N ASP A 37 0.22 -4.84 -3.72
CA ASP A 37 1.33 -5.79 -3.70
C ASP A 37 0.96 -7.16 -4.30
N PHE A 38 -0.28 -7.62 -4.18
CA PHE A 38 -0.74 -8.83 -4.86
C PHE A 38 -0.75 -8.67 -6.38
N LEU A 39 -1.15 -7.50 -6.89
CA LEU A 39 -1.23 -7.23 -8.32
C LEU A 39 0.12 -6.89 -8.94
N THR A 40 1.00 -6.22 -8.20
CA THR A 40 2.25 -5.69 -8.75
C THR A 40 3.50 -6.35 -8.19
N GLU A 41 3.40 -7.14 -7.11
CA GLU A 41 4.53 -7.71 -6.38
C GLU A 41 5.61 -6.66 -6.06
N PHE A 42 5.21 -5.45 -5.63
CA PHE A 42 6.17 -4.37 -5.41
C PHE A 42 7.10 -4.64 -4.23
N THR A 43 6.69 -5.48 -3.28
CA THR A 43 7.52 -5.88 -2.15
C THR A 43 8.80 -6.61 -2.57
N SER A 44 8.87 -7.16 -3.78
CA SER A 44 10.11 -7.77 -4.30
C SER A 44 11.24 -6.77 -4.53
N GLU A 45 10.93 -5.47 -4.65
CA GLU A 45 11.92 -4.41 -4.84
C GLU A 45 12.64 -4.04 -3.53
N PHE A 46 12.18 -4.56 -2.40
CA PHE A 46 12.80 -4.37 -1.10
C PHE A 46 13.89 -5.44 -0.91
N VAL A 47 15.06 -5.17 -1.48
CA VAL A 47 16.26 -6.02 -1.34
C VAL A 47 17.00 -5.69 -0.05
N SER A 48 17.45 -6.71 0.68
CA SER A 48 18.19 -6.49 1.93
C SER A 48 19.54 -5.82 1.67
N VAL A 49 19.89 -4.84 2.51
CA VAL A 49 21.27 -4.32 2.61
C VAL A 49 22.08 -5.02 3.72
N ALA A 50 21.46 -5.94 4.46
CA ALA A 50 22.14 -6.69 5.51
C ALA A 50 22.96 -7.85 4.94
N THR A 51 24.15 -8.07 5.51
CA THR A 51 25.09 -9.13 5.09
C THR A 51 24.52 -10.54 5.25
N ARG A 52 23.62 -10.75 6.22
CA ARG A 52 22.97 -12.03 6.51
C ARG A 52 21.57 -11.81 7.06
N GLU A 53 20.57 -12.02 6.22
CA GLU A 53 19.19 -12.15 6.66
C GLU A 53 18.46 -13.08 5.69
N ASN A 54 18.02 -14.24 6.17
CA ASN A 54 17.21 -15.17 5.38
C ASN A 54 15.84 -15.29 6.05
N LEU A 55 14.90 -14.44 5.65
CA LEU A 55 13.51 -14.54 6.05
C LEU A 55 12.73 -15.28 4.95
N PRO A 56 11.79 -16.17 5.33
CA PRO A 56 10.78 -16.66 4.38
C PRO A 56 10.08 -15.49 3.70
N ARG A 57 9.82 -15.62 2.38
CA ARG A 57 9.30 -14.53 1.55
C ARG A 57 7.96 -14.00 2.04
N ASP A 58 7.08 -14.89 2.49
CA ASP A 58 5.76 -14.57 3.05
C ASP A 58 5.87 -13.77 4.35
N VAL A 59 6.80 -14.15 5.23
CA VAL A 59 7.10 -13.43 6.48
C VAL A 59 7.68 -12.04 6.18
N LEU A 60 8.64 -11.95 5.26
CA LEU A 60 9.22 -10.67 4.84
C LEU A 60 8.16 -9.75 4.24
N ARG A 61 7.34 -10.28 3.33
CA ARG A 61 6.25 -9.55 2.67
C ARG A 61 5.26 -8.99 3.68
N LYS A 62 4.79 -9.80 4.63
CA LYS A 62 3.93 -9.34 5.73
C LYS A 62 4.56 -8.21 6.53
N ARG A 63 5.81 -8.37 6.96
CA ARG A 63 6.53 -7.34 7.74
C ARG A 63 6.75 -6.04 6.96
N LEU A 64 7.05 -6.13 5.66
CA LEU A 64 7.19 -4.97 4.78
C LEU A 64 5.87 -4.20 4.69
N LEU A 65 4.74 -4.88 4.49
CA LEU A 65 3.42 -4.24 4.43
C LEU A 65 3.09 -3.49 5.73
N LEU A 66 3.33 -4.12 6.89
CA LEU A 66 3.12 -3.49 8.20
C LEU A 66 4.03 -2.28 8.42
N CYS A 67 5.32 -2.39 8.05
CA CYS A 67 6.27 -1.28 8.17
C CYS A 67 5.90 -0.10 7.25
N LEU A 68 5.56 -0.37 6.00
CA LEU A 68 5.15 0.67 5.04
C LEU A 68 3.87 1.36 5.48
N PHE A 69 2.90 0.61 6.01
CA PHE A 69 1.69 1.17 6.59
C PHE A 69 2.00 2.06 7.80
N ALA A 70 2.83 1.59 8.73
CA ALA A 70 3.19 2.34 9.93
C ALA A 70 3.92 3.66 9.59
N LEU A 71 4.77 3.65 8.55
CA LEU A 71 5.46 4.83 8.05
C LEU A 71 4.50 5.77 7.29
N GLY A 72 3.63 5.22 6.44
CA GLY A 72 2.69 6.00 5.62
C GLY A 72 1.56 6.66 6.39
N THR A 73 1.16 6.10 7.54
CA THR A 73 0.11 6.63 8.43
C THR A 73 0.67 7.42 9.60
N ASN A 74 2.00 7.54 9.72
CA ASN A 74 2.67 8.15 10.87
C ASN A 74 2.28 7.54 12.24
N MET A 75 1.75 6.30 12.23
CA MET A 75 1.43 5.52 13.43
C MET A 75 2.71 5.08 14.15
N GLY A 76 3.78 4.80 13.39
CA GLY A 76 5.05 4.34 13.92
C GLY A 76 5.08 2.85 14.29
N ILE A 77 6.28 2.27 14.27
CA ILE A 77 6.50 0.81 14.42
C ILE A 77 6.07 0.29 15.81
N ARG A 78 6.27 1.09 16.86
CA ARG A 78 5.88 0.72 18.23
C ARG A 78 4.37 0.58 18.37
N GLN A 79 3.63 1.58 17.89
CA GLN A 79 2.17 1.53 17.94
C GLN A 79 1.65 0.40 17.05
N MET A 80 2.22 0.22 15.85
CA MET A 80 1.89 -0.92 14.97
C MET A 80 2.02 -2.26 15.69
N ALA A 81 3.16 -2.51 16.35
CA ALA A 81 3.39 -3.75 17.09
C ALA A 81 2.40 -3.96 18.26
N ALA A 82 1.87 -2.88 18.83
CA ALA A 82 0.95 -2.92 19.97
C ALA A 82 -0.54 -3.00 19.58
N THR A 83 -0.92 -2.51 18.40
CA THR A 83 -2.33 -2.37 17.98
C THR A 83 -2.86 -3.50 17.11
N GLY A 84 -2.03 -4.47 16.74
CA GLY A 84 -2.41 -5.54 15.83
C GLY A 84 -2.28 -6.94 16.42
N GLU A 85 -3.25 -7.80 16.14
CA GLU A 85 -3.16 -9.24 16.41
C GLU A 85 -2.26 -9.97 15.39
N HIS A 86 -1.26 -9.32 14.80
CA HIS A 86 -0.46 -9.88 13.70
C HIS A 86 0.73 -10.76 14.17
N ALA A 87 0.87 -11.03 15.46
CA ALA A 87 1.92 -11.86 16.06
C ALA A 87 3.38 -11.46 15.69
N GLU A 88 3.57 -10.24 15.17
CA GLU A 88 4.90 -9.72 14.81
C GLU A 88 5.43 -8.87 15.96
N ASP A 89 6.65 -9.19 16.39
CA ASP A 89 7.36 -8.44 17.41
C ASP A 89 7.88 -7.08 16.88
N GLU A 90 7.92 -6.07 17.76
CA GLU A 90 8.43 -4.73 17.43
C GLU A 90 9.87 -4.79 16.91
N GLY A 91 10.72 -5.61 17.53
CA GLY A 91 12.11 -5.82 17.12
C GLY A 91 12.22 -6.40 15.72
N ALA A 92 11.33 -7.32 15.35
CA ALA A 92 11.28 -7.88 14.00
C ALA A 92 10.90 -6.83 12.94
N LEU A 93 9.92 -5.98 13.22
CA LEU A 93 9.53 -4.88 12.32
C LEU A 93 10.64 -3.83 12.20
N ARG A 94 11.32 -3.50 13.31
CA ARG A 94 12.48 -2.59 13.30
C ARG A 94 13.63 -3.12 12.47
N ARG A 95 13.95 -4.42 12.58
CA ARG A 95 14.96 -5.08 11.75
C ARG A 95 14.60 -4.99 10.27
N VAL A 96 13.37 -5.37 9.90
CA VAL A 96 12.94 -5.30 8.48
C VAL A 96 13.00 -3.86 7.95
N ARG A 97 12.55 -2.88 8.73
CA ARG A 97 12.66 -1.47 8.34
C ARG A 97 14.12 -1.08 8.09
N ALA A 98 15.04 -1.45 8.98
CA ALA A 98 16.45 -1.08 8.88
C ALA A 98 17.17 -1.78 7.71
N SER A 99 16.89 -3.06 7.50
CA SER A 99 17.58 -3.87 6.48
C SER A 99 16.99 -3.74 5.08
N TYR A 100 15.70 -3.43 4.93
CA TYR A 100 15.01 -3.51 3.64
C TYR A 100 14.41 -2.19 3.16
N ILE A 101 14.03 -1.26 4.05
CA ILE A 101 13.37 -0.01 3.65
C ILE A 101 14.42 1.08 3.47
N THR A 102 15.00 1.10 2.28
CA THR A 102 15.94 2.15 1.84
C THR A 102 15.26 3.11 0.86
N ARG A 103 15.89 4.27 0.63
CA ARG A 103 15.40 5.24 -0.37
C ARG A 103 15.35 4.63 -1.78
N ASP A 104 16.33 3.80 -2.12
CA ASP A 104 16.45 3.20 -3.44
C ASP A 104 15.41 2.11 -3.65
N ASN A 105 15.19 1.25 -2.65
CA ASN A 105 14.14 0.24 -2.68
C ASN A 105 12.75 0.88 -2.75
N LEU A 106 12.50 1.96 -1.99
CA LEU A 106 11.26 2.72 -2.08
C LEU A 106 11.06 3.31 -3.47
N ARG A 107 12.12 3.86 -4.09
CA ARG A 107 12.05 4.39 -5.46
C ARG A 107 11.72 3.29 -6.47
N ALA A 108 12.39 2.14 -6.37
CA ALA A 108 12.14 1.00 -7.25
C ALA A 108 10.69 0.49 -7.11
N ALA A 109 10.20 0.32 -5.87
CA ALA A 109 8.82 -0.06 -5.61
C ALA A 109 7.81 0.95 -6.19
N ILE A 110 8.05 2.26 -6.04
CA ILE A 110 7.21 3.31 -6.63
C ILE A 110 7.19 3.19 -8.16
N VAL A 111 8.35 3.05 -8.79
CA VAL A 111 8.45 2.88 -10.26
C VAL A 111 7.64 1.67 -10.71
N LYS A 112 7.74 0.55 -9.98
CA LYS A 112 6.99 -0.68 -10.29
C LYS A 112 5.48 -0.48 -10.21
N VAL A 113 4.98 0.14 -9.14
CA VAL A 113 3.55 0.45 -8.97
C VAL A 113 3.06 1.41 -10.05
N VAL A 114 3.84 2.43 -10.38
CA VAL A 114 3.51 3.41 -11.42
C VAL A 114 3.43 2.74 -12.79
N ASN A 115 4.41 1.89 -13.13
CA ASN A 115 4.42 1.16 -14.40
C ASN A 115 3.23 0.18 -14.51
N ALA A 116 2.92 -0.54 -13.43
CA ALA A 116 1.75 -1.42 -13.38
C ALA A 116 0.44 -0.62 -13.54
N THR A 117 0.37 0.57 -12.93
CA THR A 117 -0.78 1.47 -13.09
C THR A 117 -0.93 1.92 -14.54
N PHE A 118 0.16 2.24 -15.25
CA PHE A 118 0.09 2.57 -16.68
C PHE A 118 -0.37 1.39 -17.53
N ALA A 119 0.15 0.19 -17.25
CA ALA A 119 -0.21 -1.01 -18.00
C ALA A 119 -1.70 -1.39 -17.82
N ALA A 120 -2.27 -1.14 -16.63
CA ALA A 120 -3.66 -1.43 -16.33
C ALA A 120 -4.65 -0.37 -16.87
N ARG A 121 -4.17 0.82 -17.26
CA ARG A 121 -5.05 1.89 -17.76
C ARG A 121 -5.48 1.60 -19.18
N ASP A 122 -6.79 1.59 -19.39
CA ASP A 122 -7.36 1.60 -20.72
C ASP A 122 -7.20 2.99 -21.37
N PRO A 123 -6.47 3.10 -22.50
CA PRO A 123 -6.28 4.37 -23.20
C PRO A 123 -7.57 5.02 -23.69
N LEU A 124 -8.65 4.25 -23.86
CA LEU A 124 -9.97 4.75 -24.26
C LEU A 124 -10.55 5.69 -23.20
N TRP A 125 -10.35 5.38 -21.92
CA TRP A 125 -10.91 6.13 -20.80
C TRP A 125 -9.92 7.13 -20.22
N TRP A 126 -8.61 6.82 -20.24
CA TRP A 126 -7.57 7.63 -19.59
C TRP A 126 -6.70 8.44 -20.55
N GLY A 127 -6.83 8.25 -21.86
CA GLY A 127 -5.95 8.86 -22.86
C GLY A 127 -4.53 8.31 -22.83
N LYS A 128 -3.66 8.79 -23.75
CA LYS A 128 -2.23 8.44 -23.76
C LYS A 128 -1.48 9.35 -22.79
N ALA A 129 -1.17 8.85 -21.60
CA ALA A 129 -0.35 9.56 -20.62
C ALA A 129 0.82 8.68 -20.16
N ALA A 130 2.04 9.25 -20.17
CA ALA A 130 3.25 8.62 -19.64
C ALA A 130 3.57 9.08 -18.20
N SER A 131 2.70 9.90 -17.59
CA SER A 131 2.86 10.44 -16.24
C SER A 131 1.64 10.11 -15.36
N THR A 132 1.92 9.82 -14.09
CA THR A 132 0.90 9.61 -13.05
C THR A 132 1.09 10.70 -12.01
N ALA A 133 0.06 11.52 -11.80
CA ALA A 133 0.01 12.44 -10.68
C ALA A 133 -0.62 11.69 -9.49
N SER A 134 0.10 11.63 -8.37
CA SER A 134 -0.42 11.10 -7.12
C SER A 134 -0.56 12.26 -6.14
N ASP A 135 -1.79 12.60 -5.77
CA ASP A 135 -2.04 13.57 -4.70
C ASP A 135 -2.05 12.82 -3.37
N SER A 136 -1.03 13.07 -2.54
CA SER A 136 -0.86 12.38 -1.25
C SER A 136 -1.75 13.02 -0.20
N LYS A 137 -2.82 12.33 0.20
CA LYS A 137 -3.62 12.72 1.38
C LYS A 137 -2.95 12.23 2.66
N ARG A 138 -2.82 13.09 3.68
CA ARG A 138 -2.34 12.69 5.01
C ARG A 138 -3.41 11.86 5.71
N PHE A 139 -3.16 10.57 5.92
CA PHE A 139 -4.03 9.68 6.68
C PHE A 139 -3.67 9.75 8.17
N GLY A 140 -4.36 10.60 8.93
CA GLY A 140 -4.31 10.62 10.39
C GLY A 140 -5.26 9.57 10.98
N SER A 141 -4.87 8.99 12.12
CA SER A 141 -5.48 7.84 12.84
C SER A 141 -6.97 7.60 12.58
N TRP A 142 -7.26 6.63 11.73
CA TRP A 142 -8.57 5.99 11.61
C TRP A 142 -8.43 4.59 12.20
N ASP A 143 -9.02 4.36 13.36
CA ASP A 143 -8.84 3.12 14.13
C ASP A 143 -9.98 2.12 13.92
N SER A 144 -9.59 0.85 13.99
CA SER A 144 -10.37 -0.35 14.33
C SER A 144 -10.83 -1.32 13.21
N ASN A 145 -10.78 -1.00 11.92
CA ASN A 145 -11.12 -2.00 10.87
C ASN A 145 -9.90 -2.56 10.07
N LEU A 146 -8.74 -1.90 10.20
CA LEU A 146 -7.54 -2.22 9.40
C LEU A 146 -6.87 -3.55 9.70
N MET A 147 -6.80 -3.91 10.98
CA MET A 147 -6.03 -5.07 11.39
C MET A 147 -6.84 -6.37 11.34
N THR A 148 -8.15 -6.32 11.57
CA THR A 148 -9.04 -7.49 11.57
C THR A 148 -9.17 -8.11 10.17
N GLN A 149 -9.17 -7.30 9.10
CA GLN A 149 -9.32 -7.79 7.71
C GLN A 149 -8.02 -8.33 7.11
N PHE A 150 -6.85 -7.88 7.58
CA PHE A 150 -5.55 -8.40 7.15
C PHE A 150 -5.46 -9.92 7.40
N HIS A 151 -5.97 -10.40 8.54
CA HIS A 151 -5.97 -11.81 8.93
C HIS A 151 -6.85 -12.71 8.07
N ALA A 152 -8.09 -12.30 7.80
CA ALA A 152 -9.07 -13.14 7.11
C ALA A 152 -8.66 -13.54 5.69
N ARG A 153 -7.84 -12.73 5.02
CA ARG A 153 -7.42 -12.97 3.63
C ARG A 153 -6.00 -13.50 3.45
N TYR A 154 -5.14 -13.38 4.47
CA TYR A 154 -3.73 -13.82 4.38
C TYR A 154 -3.43 -15.08 5.22
N GLY A 155 -4.35 -15.49 6.09
CA GLY A 155 -4.31 -16.76 6.81
C GLY A 155 -5.10 -17.86 6.10
N SER A 156 -4.56 -18.46 5.04
CA SER A 156 -4.78 -19.88 4.67
C SER A 156 -4.06 -20.24 3.37
N ARG A 157 -2.78 -20.58 3.48
CA ARG A 157 -2.19 -21.61 2.62
C ARG A 157 -0.97 -22.25 3.28
N ALA A 158 -1.23 -23.24 4.12
CA ALA A 158 -0.26 -24.24 4.52
C ALA A 158 -0.94 -25.62 4.40
N GLY A 159 -0.42 -26.46 3.52
CA GLY A 159 -0.61 -27.91 3.56
C GLY A 159 -1.72 -28.51 2.71
N SER A 160 -1.36 -28.99 1.52
CA SER A 160 -1.63 -30.37 1.08
C SER A 160 -0.57 -30.78 0.07
#